data_AF-A0A3M2M260-F1
#
_entry.id   AF-A0A3M2M260-F1
#
_cell.length_a   1.000
_cell.length_b   1.000
_cell.length_c   1.000
_cell.angle_alpha   90.00
_cell.angle_beta   90.00
_cell.angle_gamma   90.00
#
_symmetry.space_group_name_H-M   'P 1'
#
loop_
_entity.id
_entity.type
_entity.pdbx_description
1 polymer ?
#
loop_
_entity_poly.entity_id
_entity_poly.type
_entity_poly.pdbx_seq_one_letter_code
_entity_poly.pdbx_strand_id
1 'polypeptide(L)'
;MAEVVMASYRTALIDHDQDAVKVGLINAMAAERAAPALIPLSERPADEALRAARTVVADAYTEAMRTFRVPLDVQTRVEDQVFADTQVSIEARARTLPLDSRFGPLLERCRRTRSEESGAGSGSP
;
A
#
# COMPACT_ATOMS: atom_id res chain seq x y z
N MET A 1 2.58 -4.58 7.94
CA MET A 1 2.23 -3.80 6.73
C MET A 1 0.76 -3.91 6.41
N ALA A 2 0.19 -5.12 6.32
CA ALA A 2 -1.25 -5.30 6.08
C ALA A 2 -2.11 -4.44 7.02
N GLU A 3 -1.80 -4.39 8.32
CA GLU A 3 -2.47 -3.51 9.29
C GLU A 3 -2.42 -2.02 8.93
N VAL A 4 -1.31 -1.52 8.40
CA VAL A 4 -1.18 -0.11 7.98
C VAL A 4 -2.09 0.15 6.78
N VAL A 5 -2.09 -0.75 5.80
CA VAL A 5 -2.96 -0.63 4.61
C VAL A 5 -4.43 -0.71 5.01
N MET A 6 -4.80 -1.66 5.89
CA MET A 6 -6.17 -1.78 6.42
C MET A 6 -6.59 -0.53 7.21
N ALA A 7 -5.70 0.04 8.01
CA ALA A 7 -5.95 1.28 8.73
C ALA A 7 -6.16 2.46 7.76
N SER A 8 -5.34 2.58 6.72
CA SER A 8 -5.51 3.60 5.67
C SER A 8 -6.87 3.48 4.98
N TYR A 9 -7.29 2.27 4.60
CA TYR A 9 -8.63 2.07 4.02
C TYR A 9 -9.76 2.46 4.98
N ARG A 10 -9.64 2.10 6.26
CA ARG A 10 -10.64 2.47 7.27
C ARG A 10 -10.77 3.98 7.38
N THR A 11 -9.64 4.69 7.49
CA THR A 11 -9.60 6.16 7.57
C THR A 11 -10.20 6.79 6.31
N ALA A 12 -9.76 6.37 5.12
CA ALA A 12 -10.25 6.91 3.87
C ALA A 12 -11.77 6.70 3.67
N LEU A 13 -12.32 5.56 4.10
CA LEU A 13 -13.76 5.32 4.05
C LEU A 13 -14.54 6.27 4.97
N ILE A 14 -14.03 6.54 6.17
CA ILE A 14 -14.63 7.50 7.11
C ILE A 14 -14.56 8.92 6.54
N ASP A 15 -13.41 9.30 5.97
CA ASP A 15 -13.19 10.62 5.38
C ASP A 15 -14.08 10.86 4.13
N HIS A 16 -14.56 9.78 3.50
CA HIS A 16 -15.55 9.82 2.42
C HIS A 16 -16.97 9.51 2.88
N ASP A 17 -17.30 9.95 4.10
CA ASP A 17 -18.65 9.96 4.69
C ASP A 17 -19.33 8.59 4.74
N GLN A 18 -18.57 7.49 4.78
CA GLN A 18 -19.17 6.17 5.02
C GLN A 18 -19.49 6.02 6.50
N ASP A 19 -20.72 5.56 6.76
CA ASP A 19 -21.19 5.24 8.11
C ASP A 19 -20.24 4.29 8.84
N ALA A 20 -19.95 4.57 10.11
CA ALA A 20 -18.96 3.84 10.91
C ALA A 20 -19.30 2.34 11.07
N VAL A 21 -20.60 1.99 11.14
CA VAL A 21 -21.02 0.58 11.20
C VAL A 21 -20.74 -0.10 9.86
N LYS A 22 -21.08 0.56 8.74
CA LYS A 22 -20.77 0.07 7.40
C LYS A 22 -19.25 -0.10 7.19
N VAL A 23 -18.44 0.86 7.63
CA VAL A 23 -16.97 0.76 7.58
C VAL A 23 -16.47 -0.41 8.42
N GLY A 24 -17.04 -0.64 9.61
CA GLY A 24 -16.72 -1.80 10.44
C GLY A 24 -16.99 -3.13 9.74
N LEU A 25 -18.14 -3.25 9.07
CA LEU A 25 -18.51 -4.44 8.30
C LEU A 25 -17.59 -4.68 7.08
N ILE A 26 -17.29 -3.62 6.33
CA ILE A 26 -16.32 -3.66 5.21
C ILE A 26 -14.96 -4.15 5.72
N ASN A 27 -14.47 -3.57 6.82
CA ASN A 27 -13.18 -3.89 7.40
C ASN A 27 -13.12 -5.35 7.89
N ALA A 28 -14.17 -5.85 8.54
CA ALA A 28 -14.23 -7.22 9.01
C ALA A 28 -14.17 -8.21 7.83
N MET A 29 -14.96 -7.97 6.78
CA MET A 29 -15.00 -8.86 5.63
C MET A 29 -13.70 -8.81 4.81
N ALA A 30 -13.10 -7.64 4.63
CA ALA A 30 -11.82 -7.50 3.96
C ALA A 30 -10.70 -8.24 4.73
N ALA A 31 -10.68 -8.13 6.06
CA ALA A 31 -9.71 -8.83 6.89
C ALA A 31 -9.85 -10.36 6.81
N GLU A 32 -11.09 -10.87 6.87
CA GLU A 32 -11.38 -12.29 6.71
C GLU A 32 -10.90 -12.84 5.36
N ARG A 33 -11.12 -12.09 4.28
CA ARG A 33 -10.71 -12.49 2.92
C ARG A 33 -9.21 -12.38 2.68
N ALA A 34 -8.55 -11.37 3.26
CA ALA A 34 -7.12 -11.18 3.12
C ALA A 34 -6.31 -12.21 3.93
N ALA A 35 -6.82 -12.65 5.09
CA ALA A 35 -6.06 -13.46 6.04
C ALA A 35 -5.40 -14.72 5.43
N PRO A 36 -6.10 -15.57 4.64
CA PRO A 36 -5.49 -16.78 4.06
C PRO A 36 -4.30 -16.46 3.14
N ALA A 37 -4.39 -15.38 2.37
CA ALA A 37 -3.35 -14.98 1.42
C ALA A 37 -2.19 -14.24 2.10
N LEU A 38 -2.39 -13.66 3.29
CA LEU A 38 -1.35 -12.98 4.06
C LEU A 38 -0.43 -13.96 4.83
N ILE A 39 -0.96 -15.09 5.30
CA ILE A 39 -0.20 -16.13 6.05
C ILE A 39 1.10 -16.56 5.33
N PRO A 40 1.08 -16.98 4.04
CA PRO A 40 2.28 -17.47 3.35
C PRO A 40 3.29 -16.36 3.00
N LEU A 41 2.93 -15.08 3.14
CA LEU A 41 3.84 -13.98 2.79
C LEU A 41 4.95 -13.77 3.82
N SER A 42 4.80 -14.32 5.02
CA SER A 42 5.79 -14.23 6.10
C SER A 42 7.14 -14.88 5.77
N GLU A 43 7.15 -15.79 4.79
CA GLU A 43 8.35 -16.53 4.34
C GLU A 43 9.07 -15.85 3.16
N ARG A 44 8.49 -14.79 2.58
CA ARG A 44 9.03 -14.11 1.39
C ARG A 44 10.01 -13.00 1.77
N PRO A 45 10.90 -12.58 0.85
CA PRO A 45 11.72 -11.39 1.03
C PRO A 45 10.83 -10.18 1.39
N ALA A 46 11.30 -9.34 2.31
CA ALA A 46 10.50 -8.28 2.91
C ALA A 46 9.80 -7.39 1.86
N ASP A 47 10.51 -6.93 0.83
CA ASP A 47 9.93 -6.05 -0.19
C ASP A 47 8.85 -6.74 -1.04
N GLU A 48 9.03 -8.01 -1.39
CA GLU A 48 8.03 -8.80 -2.12
C GLU A 48 6.81 -9.10 -1.25
N ALA A 49 7.03 -9.52 -0.01
CA ALA A 49 5.97 -9.75 0.97
C ALA A 49 5.12 -8.50 1.15
N LEU A 50 5.77 -7.33 1.16
CA LEU A 50 5.15 -6.04 1.41
C LEU A 50 4.32 -5.57 0.21
N ARG A 51 4.83 -5.70 -1.02
CA ARG A 51 4.04 -5.44 -2.24
C ARG A 51 2.86 -6.40 -2.37
N ALA A 52 3.10 -7.69 -2.15
CA ALA A 52 2.05 -8.72 -2.21
C ALA A 52 0.96 -8.46 -1.16
N ALA A 53 1.33 -8.12 0.07
CA ALA A 53 0.37 -7.81 1.13
C ALA A 53 -0.48 -6.59 0.78
N ARG A 54 0.10 -5.56 0.13
CA ARG A 54 -0.68 -4.40 -0.33
C ARG A 54 -1.73 -4.81 -1.35
N THR A 55 -1.35 -5.59 -2.36
CA THR A 55 -2.28 -6.07 -3.40
C THR A 55 -3.40 -6.92 -2.78
N VAL A 56 -3.06 -7.89 -1.93
CA VAL A 56 -4.04 -8.76 -1.26
C VAL A 56 -5.07 -7.94 -0.45
N VAL A 57 -4.60 -6.95 0.33
CA VAL A 57 -5.50 -6.11 1.11
C VAL A 57 -6.35 -5.22 0.20
N ALA A 58 -5.76 -4.63 -0.84
CA ALA A 58 -6.51 -3.79 -1.78
C ALA A 58 -7.63 -4.58 -2.47
N ASP A 59 -7.34 -5.77 -3.00
CA ASP A 59 -8.33 -6.63 -3.66
C ASP A 59 -9.47 -7.01 -2.70
N ALA A 60 -9.14 -7.34 -1.45
CA ALA A 60 -10.12 -7.67 -0.42
C ALA A 60 -11.03 -6.47 -0.10
N TYR A 61 -10.48 -5.25 -0.05
CA TYR A 61 -11.27 -4.03 0.16
C TYR A 61 -12.12 -3.66 -1.05
N THR A 62 -11.62 -3.79 -2.28
CA THR A 62 -12.41 -3.59 -3.50
C THR A 62 -13.62 -4.52 -3.51
N GLU A 63 -13.43 -5.80 -3.20
CA GLU A 63 -14.53 -6.76 -3.12
C GLU A 63 -15.51 -6.42 -1.98
N ALA A 64 -14.98 -5.95 -0.85
CA ALA A 64 -15.82 -5.59 0.28
C ALA A 64 -16.67 -4.34 0.03
N MET A 65 -16.07 -3.30 -0.52
CA MET A 65 -16.78 -2.09 -0.92
C MET A 65 -17.87 -2.38 -1.94
N ARG A 66 -17.62 -3.28 -2.91
CA ARG A 66 -18.65 -3.74 -3.87
C ARG A 66 -19.80 -4.47 -3.19
N THR A 67 -19.49 -5.38 -2.27
CA THR A 67 -20.50 -6.17 -1.54
C THR A 67 -21.40 -5.26 -0.71
N PHE A 68 -20.83 -4.26 -0.04
CA PHE A 68 -21.55 -3.28 0.76
C PHE A 68 -22.04 -2.07 -0.05
N ARG A 69 -22.01 -2.14 -1.38
CA ARG A 69 -22.53 -1.12 -2.30
C ARG A 69 -22.01 0.29 -1.99
N VAL A 70 -20.71 0.42 -1.74
CA VAL A 70 -20.05 1.73 -1.75
C VAL A 70 -20.14 2.29 -3.17
N PRO A 71 -20.50 3.56 -3.39
CA PRO A 71 -20.52 4.16 -4.71
C PRO A 71 -19.16 4.05 -5.41
N LEU A 72 -19.14 3.82 -6.74
CA LEU A 72 -17.90 3.58 -7.48
C LEU A 72 -16.93 4.77 -7.42
N ASP A 73 -17.46 5.99 -7.44
CA ASP A 73 -16.67 7.22 -7.29
C ASP A 73 -15.98 7.29 -5.93
N VAL A 74 -16.65 6.84 -4.86
CA VAL A 74 -16.06 6.73 -3.52
C VAL A 74 -15.02 5.62 -3.47
N GLN A 75 -15.28 4.46 -4.10
CA GLN A 75 -14.29 3.37 -4.19
C GLN A 75 -12.98 3.86 -4.81
N THR A 76 -13.07 4.53 -5.97
CA THR A 76 -11.90 5.07 -6.67
C THR A 76 -11.15 6.08 -5.82
N ARG A 77 -11.84 7.04 -5.18
CA ARG A 77 -11.18 8.03 -4.30
C ARG A 77 -10.48 7.38 -3.11
N VAL A 78 -11.12 6.40 -2.48
CA VAL A 78 -10.52 5.62 -1.38
C VAL A 78 -9.28 4.88 -1.86
N GLU A 79 -9.36 4.18 -2.99
CA GLU A 79 -8.23 3.43 -3.55
C GLU A 79 -7.06 4.35 -3.92
N ASP A 80 -7.33 5.49 -4.57
CA ASP A 80 -6.32 6.48 -4.92
C ASP A 80 -5.63 7.08 -3.69
N GLN A 81 -6.42 7.43 -2.66
CA GLN A 81 -5.90 7.98 -1.40
C GLN A 81 -5.01 6.95 -0.67
N VAL A 82 -5.50 5.72 -0.51
CA VAL A 82 -4.74 4.66 0.16
C VAL A 82 -3.48 4.31 -0.62
N PHE A 83 -3.53 4.31 -1.95
CA PHE A 83 -2.35 4.10 -2.77
C PHE A 83 -1.28 5.16 -2.51
N ALA A 84 -1.67 6.45 -2.51
CA ALA A 84 -0.75 7.54 -2.22
C ALA A 84 -0.14 7.43 -0.81
N ASP A 85 -0.96 7.22 0.21
CA ASP A 85 -0.52 7.15 1.62
C ASP A 85 0.41 5.97 1.89
N THR A 86 0.08 4.81 1.31
CA THR A 86 0.88 3.60 1.49
C THR A 86 2.19 3.67 0.70
N GLN A 87 2.21 4.31 -0.47
CA GLN A 87 3.43 4.53 -1.25
C GLN A 87 4.43 5.41 -0.49
N VAL A 88 3.96 6.52 0.10
CA VAL A 88 4.80 7.41 0.94
C VAL A 88 5.37 6.64 2.14
N SER A 89 4.54 5.82 2.79
CA SER A 89 4.94 5.03 3.96
C SER A 89 6.00 3.96 3.63
N ILE A 90 5.90 3.32 2.46
CA ILE A 90 6.89 2.34 1.98
C ILE A 90 8.22 3.03 1.69
N GLU A 91 8.19 4.15 0.96
CA GLU A 91 9.40 4.88 0.59
C GLU A 91 10.11 5.50 1.80
N ALA A 92 9.36 6.03 2.77
CA ALA A 92 9.93 6.54 4.02
C ALA A 92 10.64 5.43 4.80
N ARG A 93 10.05 4.23 4.85
CA ARG A 93 10.63 3.07 5.53
C ARG A 93 11.85 2.50 4.82
N ALA A 94 11.90 2.57 3.49
CA ALA A 94 13.08 2.20 2.71
C ALA A 94 14.29 3.13 2.97
N ARG A 95 14.05 4.41 3.27
CA ARG A 95 15.10 5.40 3.55
C ARG A 95 15.69 5.32 4.96
N THR A 96 14.95 4.75 5.92
CA THR A 96 15.35 4.65 7.33
C THR A 96 15.96 3.31 7.70
N LEU A 97 15.95 2.32 6.80
CA LEU A 97 16.66 1.05 7.00
C LEU A 97 18.18 1.27 6.92
N PRO A 98 18.96 0.84 7.92
CA PRO A 98 20.41 0.96 7.87
C PRO A 98 20.97 0.16 6.69
N LEU A 99 21.86 0.79 5.92
CA LEU A 99 22.53 0.23 4.73
C LEU A 99 23.34 -1.06 5.01
N ASP A 100 23.55 -1.41 6.29
CA ASP A 100 24.22 -2.63 6.73
C ASP A 100 23.34 -3.89 6.73
N SER A 101 22.04 -3.75 6.51
CA SER A 101 21.19 -4.92 6.22
C SER A 101 21.27 -5.26 4.73
N ARG A 102 21.14 -6.56 4.39
CA ARG A 102 21.35 -7.24 3.08
C ARG A 102 20.75 -6.58 1.81
N PHE A 103 20.12 -5.43 1.94
CA PHE A 103 19.48 -4.60 0.92
C PHE A 103 20.30 -3.37 0.50
N GLY A 104 21.43 -3.06 1.14
CA GLY A 104 22.32 -1.95 0.75
C GLY A 104 22.60 -1.86 -0.77
N PRO A 105 22.93 -2.97 -1.46
CA PRO A 105 23.17 -2.96 -2.91
C PRO A 105 21.93 -2.66 -3.78
N LEU A 106 20.72 -2.96 -3.29
CA LEU A 106 19.46 -2.66 -4.00
C LEU A 106 19.05 -1.20 -3.82
N LEU A 107 19.22 -0.66 -2.61
CA LEU A 107 18.96 0.74 -2.30
C LEU A 107 19.93 1.67 -3.05
N GLU A 108 21.20 1.27 -3.22
CA GLU A 108 22.14 1.99 -4.09
C GLU A 108 21.69 2.03 -5.55
N ARG A 109 21.16 0.93 -6.10
CA ARG A 109 20.64 0.92 -7.48
C ARG A 109 19.46 1.86 -7.66
N CYS A 110 18.49 1.82 -6.76
CA CYS A 110 17.32 2.71 -6.81
C CYS A 110 17.72 4.19 -6.66
N ARG A 111 18.77 4.48 -5.89
CA ARG A 111 19.29 5.84 -5.75
C ARG A 111 20.01 6.30 -7.01
N ARG A 112 20.78 5.42 -7.66
CA ARG A 112 21.53 5.73 -8.89
C ARG A 112 20.60 6.03 -10.06
N THR A 113 19.57 5.22 -10.28
CA THR A 113 18.61 5.44 -11.37
C THR A 113 17.83 6.76 -11.19
N ARG A 114 17.48 7.12 -9.95
CA ARG A 114 16.79 8.39 -9.65
C ARG A 114 17.71 9.61 -9.84
N SER A 115 19.00 9.48 -9.57
CA SER A 115 20.00 10.53 -9.85
C SER A 115 20.30 10.66 -11.35
N GLU A 116 20.19 9.59 -12.12
CA GLU A 116 20.34 9.62 -13.59
C GLU A 116 19.12 10.26 -14.26
N GLU A 117 17.90 9.97 -13.78
CA GLU A 117 16.67 10.64 -14.25
C GLU A 117 16.58 12.12 -13.86
N SER A 118 17.13 12.49 -12.70
CA SER A 118 17.21 13.90 -12.27
C SER A 118 18.41 14.66 -12.85
N GLY A 119 19.38 13.95 -13.45
CA GLY A 119 20.62 14.51 -14.01
C GLY A 119 20.61 14.70 -15.54
N ALA A 120 19.65 14.11 -16.25
CA ALA A 120 19.52 14.22 -17.71
C ALA A 120 18.94 15.58 -18.19
N GLY A 121 19.00 16.62 -17.35
CA GLY A 121 18.46 17.96 -17.61
C GLY A 121 19.49 19.08 -17.66
N SER A 122 20.79 18.82 -17.73
CA SER A 122 21.79 19.88 -17.94
C SER A 122 23.05 19.38 -18.65
N GLY A 123 23.18 19.70 -19.94
CA GLY A 123 24.41 19.45 -20.69
C GLY A 123 24.24 19.57 -22.20
N SER A 124 24.11 20.82 -22.66
CA SER A 124 24.13 21.26 -24.07
C SER A 124 25.37 20.78 -24.85
N PRO A 125 25.37 20.95 -26.18
CA PRO A 125 26.06 22.12 -26.75
C PRO A 125 25.11 23.18 -27.31
#